data_AF-A0A7X4Y4S7-F1
#
_entry.id   AF-A0A7X4Y4S7-F1
#
_cell.length_a   1.000
_cell.length_b   1.000
_cell.length_c   1.000
_cell.angle_alpha   90.00
_cell.angle_beta   90.00
_cell.angle_gamma   90.00
#
_symmetry.space_group_name_H-M   'P 1'
#
loop_
_entity.id
_entity.type
_entity.pdbx_description
1 polymer ?
#
loop_
_entity_poly.entity_id
_entity_poly.type
_entity_poly.pdbx_seq_one_letter_code
_entity_poly.pdbx_strand_id
1 'polypeptide(L)'
;MRRWFLVLCLAFGFSYAQECKVLEGYASWYGGKFHGRKAFSGENFDKFKYTAASKHFGMHTYLLVRNLENGKEVVVRVNDRGPYKKGRIIDLSRSAAEKLGMLKKGVAKVQVIPLHCVAKDDQEEIIADLIKTD
;
A
#
# COMPACT_ATOMS: atom_id res chain seq x y z
N MET A 1 26.22 -50.55 4.59
CA MET A 1 26.10 -50.42 3.13
C MET A 1 24.79 -49.70 2.80
N ARG A 2 24.85 -48.70 1.92
CA ARG A 2 23.78 -47.76 1.55
C ARG A 2 22.75 -48.41 0.60
N ARG A 3 21.48 -48.02 0.71
CA ARG A 3 20.41 -48.07 -0.33
C ARG A 3 19.14 -47.41 0.25
N TRP A 4 18.91 -46.11 0.11
CA TRP A 4 18.21 -45.39 -0.99
C TRP A 4 16.83 -45.98 -1.33
N PHE A 5 15.76 -45.30 -0.91
CA PHE A 5 14.49 -45.25 -1.63
C PHE A 5 13.89 -43.84 -1.54
N LEU A 6 13.39 -43.38 -2.68
CA LEU A 6 13.04 -42.00 -3.03
C LEU A 6 11.88 -41.43 -2.18
N VAL A 7 12.05 -40.20 -1.71
CA VAL A 7 10.93 -39.35 -1.31
C VAL A 7 10.40 -38.67 -2.57
N LEU A 8 9.24 -39.13 -3.03
CA LEU A 8 8.48 -38.52 -4.11
C LEU A 8 7.95 -37.16 -3.61
N CYS A 9 8.67 -36.07 -3.92
CA CYS A 9 8.14 -34.72 -3.74
C CYS A 9 7.00 -34.51 -4.73
N LEU A 10 5.76 -34.79 -4.31
CA LEU A 10 4.58 -34.19 -4.92
C LEU A 10 4.68 -32.68 -4.65
N ALA A 11 5.26 -31.96 -5.61
CA ALA A 11 5.19 -30.51 -5.67
C ALA A 11 3.72 -30.14 -5.96
N PHE A 12 2.90 -30.10 -4.90
CA PHE A 12 1.60 -29.47 -4.96
C PHE A 12 1.86 -27.99 -5.19
N GLY A 13 1.71 -27.56 -6.44
CA GLY A 13 1.71 -26.16 -6.82
C GLY A 13 0.56 -25.46 -6.10
N PHE A 14 0.83 -24.94 -4.91
CA PHE A 14 -0.05 -23.98 -4.27
C PHE A 14 0.04 -22.69 -5.08
N SER A 15 -0.80 -22.59 -6.11
CA SER A 15 -1.16 -21.30 -6.67
C SER A 15 -1.97 -20.59 -5.58
N TYR A 16 -1.31 -19.73 -4.81
CA TYR A 16 -1.99 -18.85 -3.89
C TYR A 16 -2.84 -17.88 -4.71
N ALA A 17 -4.15 -18.12 -4.79
CA ALA A 17 -5.07 -17.07 -5.19
C ALA A 17 -4.87 -15.91 -4.20
N GLN A 18 -4.30 -14.81 -4.68
CA GLN A 18 -4.00 -13.67 -3.81
C GLN A 18 -5.32 -13.05 -3.38
N GLU A 19 -5.61 -13.13 -2.08
CA GLU A 19 -6.90 -12.70 -1.53
C GLU A 19 -7.09 -11.18 -1.73
N CYS A 20 -8.20 -10.80 -2.35
CA CYS A 20 -8.57 -9.41 -2.55
C CYS A 20 -9.17 -8.80 -1.28
N LYS A 21 -8.30 -8.48 -0.32
CA LYS A 21 -8.70 -7.85 0.93
C LYS A 21 -8.97 -6.35 0.75
N VAL A 22 -10.24 -5.99 0.61
CA VAL A 22 -10.68 -4.59 0.62
C VAL A 22 -10.94 -4.12 2.06
N LEU A 23 -10.43 -2.95 2.42
CA LEU A 23 -10.63 -2.37 3.75
C LEU A 23 -11.17 -0.95 3.66
N GLU A 24 -12.11 -0.62 4.54
CA GLU A 24 -12.55 0.75 4.77
C GLU A 24 -12.15 1.23 6.16
N GLY A 25 -11.80 2.50 6.27
CA GLY A 25 -11.39 3.10 7.52
C GLY A 25 -10.89 4.51 7.33
N TYR A 26 -10.15 5.03 8.32
CA TYR A 26 -9.57 6.36 8.20
C TYR A 26 -8.12 6.30 7.71
N ALA A 27 -7.82 7.16 6.75
CA ALA A 27 -6.46 7.54 6.41
C ALA A 27 -6.02 8.74 7.24
N SER A 28 -4.72 8.83 7.52
CA SER A 28 -4.07 10.10 7.85
C SER A 28 -2.83 10.29 6.98
N TRP A 29 -2.04 11.33 7.23
CA TRP A 29 -0.77 11.52 6.54
C TRP A 29 0.34 11.95 7.48
N TYR A 30 1.58 11.64 7.10
CA TYR A 30 2.76 11.98 7.87
C TYR A 30 3.63 13.01 7.13
N GLY A 31 4.06 14.03 7.88
CA GLY A 31 4.63 15.25 7.32
C GLY A 31 6.16 15.31 7.27
N GLY A 32 6.66 16.48 6.87
CA GLY A 32 8.07 16.68 6.50
C GLY A 32 9.11 16.36 7.57
N LYS A 33 8.74 16.31 8.86
CA LYS A 33 9.67 15.95 9.94
C LYS A 33 10.26 14.54 9.83
N PHE A 34 9.59 13.65 9.08
CA PHE A 34 10.06 12.29 8.83
C PHE A 34 10.90 12.17 7.57
N HIS A 35 10.92 13.18 6.71
CA HIS A 35 11.60 13.12 5.41
C HIS A 35 13.08 12.80 5.59
N GLY A 36 13.60 11.88 4.77
CA GLY A 36 14.98 11.39 4.83
C GLY A 36 15.26 10.36 5.92
N ARG A 37 14.32 10.11 6.85
CA ARG A 37 14.47 9.05 7.86
C ARG A 37 14.22 7.68 7.25
N LYS A 38 14.79 6.64 7.87
CA LYS A 38 14.55 5.24 7.47
C LYS A 38 13.10 4.84 7.77
N ALA A 39 12.40 4.39 6.74
CA ALA A 39 11.14 3.67 6.86
C ALA A 39 11.40 2.21 7.28
N PHE A 40 10.36 1.46 7.65
CA PHE A 40 10.48 0.04 8.00
C PHE A 40 11.07 -0.82 6.86
N SER A 41 10.86 -0.45 5.59
CA SER A 41 11.50 -1.13 4.45
C SER A 41 13.03 -0.98 4.41
N GLY A 42 13.60 -0.05 5.17
CA GLY A 42 15.02 0.33 5.09
C GLY A 42 15.32 1.43 4.06
N GLU A 43 14.32 1.83 3.27
CA GLU A 43 14.41 2.97 2.36
C GLU A 43 14.32 4.30 3.12
N ASN A 44 14.86 5.38 2.55
CA ASN A 44 14.64 6.72 3.10
C ASN A 44 13.23 7.18 2.72
N PHE A 45 12.45 7.65 3.70
CA PHE A 45 11.13 8.19 3.45
C PHE A 45 11.20 9.48 2.63
N ASP A 46 10.53 9.48 1.48
CA ASP A 46 10.33 10.64 0.65
C ASP A 46 8.86 11.12 0.71
N LYS A 47 8.66 12.35 1.21
CA LYS A 47 7.33 12.95 1.32
C LYS A 47 6.69 13.28 -0.04
N PHE A 48 7.50 13.30 -1.11
CA PHE A 48 7.08 13.59 -2.47
C PHE A 48 6.70 12.34 -3.27
N LYS A 49 7.06 11.14 -2.80
CA LYS A 49 6.68 9.86 -3.41
C LYS A 49 5.34 9.35 -2.91
N TYR A 50 4.66 8.54 -3.71
CA TYR A 50 3.40 7.90 -3.34
C TYR A 50 3.65 6.64 -2.52
N THR A 51 3.85 6.85 -1.23
CA THR A 51 4.16 5.79 -0.27
C THR A 51 3.23 5.83 0.93
N ALA A 52 3.09 4.70 1.62
CA ALA A 52 2.20 4.56 2.76
C ALA A 52 2.74 3.62 3.85
N ALA A 53 2.27 3.85 5.07
CA ALA A 53 2.45 2.94 6.20
C ALA A 53 1.18 2.13 6.45
N SER A 54 1.29 0.80 6.56
CA SER A 54 0.15 -0.07 6.89
C SER A 54 0.51 -1.29 7.76
N LYS A 55 -0.41 -1.67 8.64
CA LYS A 55 -0.41 -2.91 9.43
C LYS A 55 -1.22 -4.03 8.77
N HIS A 56 -2.10 -3.65 7.83
CA HIS A 56 -3.07 -4.56 7.25
C HIS A 56 -2.61 -5.17 5.92
N PHE A 57 -1.65 -4.51 5.25
CA PHE A 57 -1.11 -4.91 3.96
C PHE A 57 0.39 -5.22 4.07
N GLY A 58 0.88 -6.09 3.18
CA GLY A 58 2.28 -6.50 3.13
C GLY A 58 3.23 -5.35 2.76
N MET A 59 4.52 -5.53 3.00
CA MET A 59 5.51 -4.59 2.47
C MET A 59 5.57 -4.70 0.94
N HIS A 60 5.91 -3.61 0.26
CA HIS A 60 6.01 -3.50 -1.20
C HIS A 60 4.72 -3.82 -1.96
N THR A 61 3.57 -3.90 -1.28
CA THR A 61 2.28 -4.01 -1.96
C THR A 61 1.84 -2.67 -2.50
N TYR A 62 1.32 -2.67 -3.73
CA TYR A 62 0.65 -1.51 -4.32
C TYR A 62 -0.82 -1.52 -3.94
N LEU A 63 -1.32 -0.38 -3.49
CA LEU A 63 -2.70 -0.20 -3.04
C LEU A 63 -3.31 0.97 -3.78
N LEU A 64 -4.53 0.79 -4.29
CA LEU A 64 -5.41 1.88 -4.68
C LEU A 64 -6.11 2.40 -3.42
N VAL A 65 -5.99 3.69 -3.16
CA VAL A 65 -6.64 4.36 -2.03
C VAL A 65 -7.66 5.35 -2.58
N ARG A 66 -8.94 5.09 -2.31
CA ARG A 66 -10.06 5.96 -2.70
C ARG A 66 -10.55 6.75 -1.49
N ASN A 67 -10.67 8.06 -1.62
CA ASN A 67 -11.32 8.90 -0.63
C ASN A 67 -12.83 8.93 -0.85
N LEU A 68 -13.57 8.40 0.12
CA LEU A 68 -15.00 8.20 0.04
C LEU A 68 -15.80 9.51 0.12
N GLU A 69 -15.17 10.62 0.50
CA GLU A 69 -15.82 11.92 0.63
C GLU A 69 -15.80 12.72 -0.69
N ASN A 70 -14.81 12.49 -1.55
CA ASN A 70 -14.61 13.29 -2.77
C ASN A 70 -14.36 12.45 -4.04
N GLY A 71 -14.32 11.12 -3.92
CA GLY A 71 -14.11 10.20 -5.04
C GLY A 71 -12.69 10.19 -5.62
N LYS A 72 -11.75 10.97 -5.07
CA LYS A 72 -10.37 10.99 -5.57
C LYS A 72 -9.63 9.72 -5.18
N GLU A 73 -8.66 9.37 -6.01
CA GLU A 73 -7.86 8.15 -5.86
C GLU A 73 -6.37 8.43 -5.97
N VAL A 74 -5.58 7.53 -5.41
CA VAL A 74 -4.14 7.49 -5.58
C VAL A 74 -3.63 6.06 -5.42
N VAL A 75 -2.69 5.64 -6.27
CA VAL A 75 -1.93 4.40 -6.07
C VAL A 75 -0.70 4.68 -5.21
N VAL A 76 -0.51 3.89 -4.16
CA VAL A 76 0.64 3.99 -3.25
C VAL A 76 1.33 2.66 -3.06
N ARG A 77 2.64 2.70 -2.79
CA ARG A 77 3.41 1.53 -2.34
C ARG A 77 3.54 1.52 -0.82
N VAL A 78 3.30 0.36 -0.20
CA VAL A 78 3.55 0.19 1.24
C VAL A 78 5.05 0.04 1.47
N ASN A 79 5.66 1.00 2.15
CA ASN A 79 7.09 0.97 2.50
C ASN A 79 7.34 1.14 4.01
N ASP A 80 6.29 1.30 4.82
CA ASP A 80 6.43 1.50 6.25
C ASP A 80 5.34 0.79 7.07
N ARG A 81 5.52 0.74 8.40
CA ARG A 81 4.58 0.12 9.35
C ARG A 81 3.90 1.15 10.24
N GLY A 82 2.59 0.98 10.40
CA GLY A 82 1.69 1.93 11.06
C GLY A 82 0.28 1.77 10.46
N PRO A 83 -0.71 2.60 10.79
CA PRO A 83 -0.71 3.60 11.84
C PRO A 83 -0.79 2.95 13.23
N TYR A 84 -0.23 3.60 14.26
CA TYR A 84 -0.35 3.15 15.66
C TYR A 84 -1.52 3.76 16.40
N LYS A 85 -2.17 4.77 15.82
CA LYS A 85 -3.39 5.38 16.37
C LYS A 85 -4.61 4.54 16.00
N LYS A 86 -5.45 4.24 17.01
CA LYS A 86 -6.70 3.48 16.83
C LYS A 86 -7.61 4.14 15.80
N GLY A 87 -8.32 3.33 15.01
CA GLY A 87 -9.28 3.76 14.00
C GLY A 87 -8.67 4.15 12.64
N ARG A 88 -7.35 4.16 12.49
CA ARG A 88 -6.68 4.43 11.20
C ARG A 88 -6.13 3.15 10.60
N ILE A 89 -6.32 2.98 9.30
CA ILE A 89 -5.89 1.78 8.56
C ILE A 89 -4.66 2.04 7.68
N ILE A 90 -4.38 3.30 7.36
CA ILE A 90 -3.28 3.70 6.50
C ILE A 90 -2.80 5.12 6.83
N ASP A 91 -1.48 5.33 6.82
CA ASP A 91 -0.90 6.68 6.86
C ASP A 91 -0.19 6.95 5.52
N LEU A 92 -0.56 8.03 4.84
CA LEU A 92 -0.07 8.38 3.50
C LEU A 92 1.09 9.36 3.56
N SER A 93 1.95 9.36 2.54
CA SER A 93 2.88 10.46 2.29
C SER A 93 2.14 11.77 2.05
N ARG A 94 2.86 12.90 2.14
CA ARG A 94 2.27 14.23 1.90
C ARG A 94 1.73 14.35 0.47
N SER A 95 2.48 13.92 -0.54
CA SER A 95 2.05 14.03 -1.94
C SER A 95 0.85 13.13 -2.26
N ALA A 96 0.79 11.92 -1.70
CA ALA A 96 -0.38 11.06 -1.85
C ALA A 96 -1.62 11.67 -1.19
N ALA A 97 -1.47 12.25 0.02
CA ALA A 97 -2.55 12.96 0.70
C ALA A 97 -3.01 14.23 -0.04
N GLU A 98 -2.12 14.88 -0.79
CA GLU A 98 -2.42 16.02 -1.65
C GLU A 98 -3.27 15.62 -2.85
N LYS A 99 -2.82 14.59 -3.59
CA LYS A 99 -3.56 13.99 -4.70
C LYS A 99 -4.96 13.55 -4.25
N LEU A 100 -5.05 12.93 -3.07
CA LEU A 100 -6.30 12.48 -2.47
C LEU A 100 -7.19 13.61 -1.89
N GLY A 101 -6.69 14.85 -1.91
CA GLY A 101 -7.44 16.04 -1.48
C GLY A 101 -7.70 16.12 0.03
N MET A 102 -6.84 15.53 0.86
CA MET A 102 -7.05 15.43 2.31
C MET A 102 -6.06 16.22 3.18
N LEU A 103 -5.11 16.96 2.57
CA LEU A 103 -4.08 17.70 3.33
C LEU A 103 -4.66 18.64 4.40
N LYS A 104 -5.64 19.47 4.03
CA LYS A 104 -6.25 20.46 4.94
C LYS A 104 -7.00 19.80 6.10
N LYS A 105 -7.73 18.72 5.82
CA LYS A 105 -8.52 17.98 6.83
C LYS A 105 -7.64 17.11 7.74
N GLY A 106 -6.49 16.67 7.23
CA GLY A 106 -5.53 15.82 7.96
C GLY A 106 -5.91 14.34 8.00
N VAL A 107 -7.21 14.04 7.98
CA VAL A 107 -7.78 12.69 7.98
C VAL A 107 -8.94 12.60 6.98
N ALA A 108 -9.15 11.43 6.40
CA ALA A 108 -10.26 11.18 5.47
C ALA A 108 -10.75 9.74 5.61
N LYS A 109 -12.05 9.50 5.38
CA LYS A 109 -12.56 8.15 5.26
C LYS A 109 -12.17 7.60 3.87
N VAL A 110 -11.52 6.43 3.84
CA VAL A 110 -10.98 5.84 2.63
C VAL A 110 -11.39 4.38 2.48
N GLN A 111 -11.41 3.92 1.23
CA GLN A 111 -11.38 2.52 0.86
C GLN A 111 -10.00 2.19 0.30
N VAL A 112 -9.44 1.05 0.69
CA VAL A 112 -8.09 0.61 0.31
C VAL A 112 -8.20 -0.77 -0.34
N ILE A 113 -7.71 -0.88 -1.56
CA ILE A 113 -7.82 -2.06 -2.41
C ILE A 113 -6.42 -2.44 -2.90
N PRO A 114 -5.99 -3.71 -2.79
CA PRO A 114 -4.78 -4.16 -3.45
C PRO A 114 -4.86 -3.93 -4.97
N LEU A 115 -3.84 -3.32 -5.58
CA LEU A 115 -3.91 -2.90 -6.98
C LEU A 115 -4.19 -4.05 -7.95
N HIS A 116 -3.71 -5.27 -7.66
CA HIS A 116 -3.96 -6.47 -8.45
C HIS A 116 -5.44 -6.92 -8.47
N CYS A 117 -6.29 -6.33 -7.63
CA CYS A 117 -7.73 -6.57 -7.57
C CYS A 117 -8.55 -5.50 -8.28
N VAL A 118 -7.90 -4.47 -8.84
CA VAL A 118 -8.57 -3.38 -9.58
C VAL A 118 -8.72 -3.81 -11.04
N ALA A 119 -9.85 -3.46 -11.65
CA ALA A 119 -10.10 -3.72 -13.07
C ALA A 119 -9.12 -2.91 -13.95
N LYS A 120 -8.84 -3.41 -15.16
CA LYS A 120 -7.74 -2.93 -16.01
C LYS A 120 -8.04 -1.67 -16.82
N ASP A 121 -9.23 -1.10 -16.69
CA ASP A 121 -9.74 0.00 -17.50
C ASP A 121 -9.05 1.36 -17.24
N ASP A 122 -8.37 1.53 -16.10
CA ASP A 122 -7.78 2.82 -15.66
C ASP A 122 -6.24 2.92 -15.85
N GLN A 123 -5.70 2.38 -16.95
CA GLN A 123 -4.25 2.15 -17.08
C GLN A 123 -3.38 3.41 -17.02
N GLU A 124 -3.77 4.53 -17.64
CA GLU A 124 -2.91 5.71 -17.73
C GLU A 124 -2.70 6.40 -16.38
N GLU A 125 -3.76 6.57 -15.58
CA GLU A 125 -3.66 7.18 -14.25
C GLU A 125 -2.88 6.28 -13.29
N ILE A 126 -3.10 4.96 -13.36
CA ILE A 126 -2.33 3.98 -12.58
C ILE A 126 -0.85 4.05 -12.94
N ILE A 127 -0.49 4.12 -14.23
CA ILE A 127 0.92 4.21 -14.65
C ILE A 127 1.56 5.49 -14.12
N ALA A 128 0.87 6.63 -14.21
CA ALA A 128 1.38 7.91 -13.71
C ALA A 128 1.65 7.87 -12.20
N ASP A 129 0.75 7.24 -11.43
CA ASP A 129 0.93 7.08 -9.99
C ASP A 129 2.04 6.07 -9.66
N LEU A 130 2.15 4.98 -10.41
CA LEU A 130 3.22 3.99 -10.23
C LEU A 130 4.61 4.62 -10.39
N ILE A 131 4.82 5.49 -11.37
CA ILE A 131 6.09 6.23 -11.54
C ILE A 131 6.45 7.07 -10.31
N LYS A 132 5.44 7.55 -9.56
CA LYS A 132 5.65 8.32 -8.33
C LYS A 132 5.91 7.45 -7.09
N THR A 133 5.79 6.12 -7.18
CA THR A 133 6.01 5.21 -6.04
C THR A 133 7.48 4.78 -5.86
N ASP A 134 8.29 4.90 -6.91
CA ASP A 134 9.70 4.48 -6.97
C ASP A 134 10.68 5.58 -6.59
#